data_AF-A0A3B9C1B5-F1
#
_entry.id   AF-A0A3B9C1B5-F1
#
_cell.length_a   1.000
_cell.length_b   1.000
_cell.length_c   1.000
_cell.angle_alpha   90.00
_cell.angle_beta   90.00
_cell.angle_gamma   90.00
#
_symmetry.space_group_name_H-M   'P 1'
#
loop_
_entity.id
_entity.type
_entity.pdbx_description
1 polymer ?
#
loop_
_entity_poly.entity_id
_entity_poly.type
_entity_poly.pdbx_seq_one_letter_code
_entity_poly.pdbx_strand_id
1 'polypeptide(L)' 'MPHTKNSSLRPYNTFGMDVQARKVIRIASTEDLKSVLQTHRPH' A
#
# COMPACT_ATOMS: atom_id res chain seq x y z
N MET A 1 10.79 -2.16 5.13
CA MET A 1 9.32 -2.02 5.19
C MET A 1 8.69 -3.35 4.77
N PRO A 2 7.81 -3.96 5.58
CA PRO A 2 7.15 -5.20 5.18
C PRO A 2 6.13 -4.91 4.07
N HIS A 3 6.25 -5.64 2.95
CA HIS A 3 5.30 -5.60 1.85
C HIS A 3 4.54 -6.91 1.81
N THR A 4 3.23 -6.88 1.95
CA THR A 4 2.37 -8.04 1.69
C THR A 4 1.86 -7.97 0.24
N LYS A 5 2.18 -9.02 -0.54
CA LYS A 5 1.65 -9.19 -1.91
C LYS A 5 0.25 -9.80 -1.83
N ASN A 6 -0.66 -9.41 -2.73
CA ASN A 6 -2.03 -9.93 -2.83
C ASN A 6 -2.78 -9.89 -1.49
N SER A 7 -2.91 -8.69 -0.91
CA SER A 7 -3.62 -8.49 0.36
C SER A 7 -5.06 -8.06 0.13
N SER A 8 -5.99 -8.65 0.88
CA SER A 8 -7.39 -8.20 0.92
C SER A 8 -7.48 -6.77 1.42
N LEU A 9 -8.28 -5.95 0.74
CA LEU A 9 -8.60 -4.59 1.14
C LEU A 9 -9.83 -4.50 2.05
N ARG A 10 -10.53 -5.62 2.33
CA ARG A 10 -11.73 -5.64 3.18
C ARG A 10 -11.54 -4.92 4.53
N PRO A 11 -10.46 -5.15 5.31
CA PRO A 11 -10.31 -4.47 6.61
C PRO A 11 -9.94 -2.99 6.49
N TYR A 12 -9.65 -2.50 5.29
CA TYR A 12 -9.19 -1.13 5.03
C TYR A 12 -10.25 -0.26 4.35
N ASN A 13 -11.46 -0.78 4.10
CA ASN A 13 -12.55 -0.01 3.51
C ASN A 13 -13.88 -0.22 4.26
N THR A 14 -14.70 0.83 4.33
CA THR A 14 -15.99 0.82 5.06
C THR A 14 -17.10 0.10 4.31
N PHE A 15 -16.95 -0.13 3.01
CA PHE A 15 -17.93 -0.85 2.19
C PHE A 15 -17.92 -2.37 2.44
N GLY A 16 -16.89 -2.91 3.10
CA GLY A 16 -16.72 -4.35 3.31
C GLY A 16 -16.36 -5.12 2.03
N MET A 17 -15.93 -4.41 0.98
CA MET A 17 -15.56 -5.04 -0.29
C MET A 17 -14.24 -5.79 -0.17
N ASP A 18 -14.20 -7.01 -0.67
CA ASP A 18 -13.01 -7.85 -0.67
C ASP A 18 -12.35 -7.86 -2.04
N VAL A 19 -11.63 -6.79 -2.31
CA VAL A 19 -10.79 -6.65 -3.50
C VAL A 19 -9.32 -6.84 -3.10
N GLN A 20 -8.51 -7.35 -4.03
CA GLN A 20 -7.11 -7.69 -3.78
C GLN A 20 -6.19 -6.58 -4.29
N ALA A 21 -5.34 -6.04 -3.41
CA ALA A 21 -4.30 -5.11 -3.80
C ALA A 21 -3.04 -5.86 -4.25
N ARG A 22 -2.47 -5.45 -5.39
CA ARG A 22 -1.16 -5.96 -5.87
C ARG A 22 -0.05 -5.72 -4.84
N LYS A 23 -0.08 -4.58 -4.17
CA LYS A 23 0.86 -4.20 -3.11
C LYS A 23 0.14 -3.30 -2.10
N VAL A 24 0.30 -3.60 -0.82
CA VAL A 24 -0.11 -2.72 0.29
C VAL A 24 1.16 -2.24 1.00
N ILE A 25 1.21 -0.95 1.33
CA ILE A 25 2.35 -0.32 2.00
C ILE A 25 1.81 0.48 3.17
N ARG A 26 2.31 0.20 4.37
CA ARG A 26 2.04 1.01 5.57
C ARG A 26 3.08 2.11 5.67
N ILE A 27 2.61 3.35 5.82
CA ILE A 27 3.44 4.55 5.95
C ILE A 27 3.27 5.07 7.37
N ALA A 28 4.37 5.31 8.08
CA ALA A 28 4.34 5.85 9.44
C ALA A 28 4.95 7.27 9.53
N SER A 29 5.70 7.69 8.51
CA SER A 29 6.34 9.01 8.46
C SER A 29 6.32 9.62 7.05
N THR A 30 6.63 10.92 6.98
CA THR A 30 6.82 11.61 5.70
C THR A 30 8.03 11.09 4.93
N GLU A 31 9.05 10.64 5.64
CA GLU A 31 10.28 10.07 5.09
C GLU A 31 9.98 8.73 4.40
N ASP A 32 9.13 7.89 5.02
CA ASP A 32 8.66 6.63 4.43
C ASP A 32 7.91 6.88 3.11
N LEU A 33 7.03 7.89 3.09
CA LEU A 33 6.26 8.25 1.91
C LEU A 33 7.18 8.68 0.76
N LYS A 34 8.15 9.55 1.04
CA LYS A 34 9.13 10.03 0.04
C LYS A 34 9.89 8.87 -0.58
N SER A 35 10.37 7.92 0.23
CA SER A 35 11.10 6.73 -0.24
C SER A 35 10.25 5.88 -1.20
N VAL A 36 8.98 5.66 -0.85
CA VAL A 36 8.06 4.86 -1.68
C VAL A 36 7.77 5.54 -3.02
N LEU A 37 7.51 6.85 -3.01
CA LEU A 37 7.18 7.61 -4.21
C LEU A 37 8.36 7.76 -5.17
N GLN A 38 9.58 7.91 -4.65
CA GLN A 38 10.80 7.99 -5.48
C GLN A 38 11.09 6.67 -6.21
N THR A 39 10.75 5.53 -5.60
CA THR A 39 10.92 4.19 -6.21
C THR A 39 9.92 3.93 -7.34
N HIS A 40 8.82 4.70 -7.41
CA HIS A 40 7.70 4.50 -8.32
C HIS A 40 7.60 5.54 -9.44
N ARG A 41 8.65 6.33 -9.71
CA ARG A 41 8.68 7.18 -10.91
C ARG A 41 8.53 6.29 -12.16
N PRO A 42 7.44 6.41 -12.92
CA PRO A 42 7.41 5.84 -14.26
C PRO A 42 8.41 6.64 -15.10
N HIS A 43 9.26 5.94 -15.85
CA HIS A 43 9.95 6.53 -16.99
C HIS A 43 8.93 6.88 -18.08
#